data_AF-A0A6I3P013-F1
#
_entry.id   AF-A0A6I3P013-F1
#
_cell.length_a   1.000
_cell.length_b   1.000
_cell.length_c   1.000
_cell.angle_alpha   90.00
_cell.angle_beta   90.00
_cell.angle_gamma   90.00
#
_symmetry.space_group_name_H-M   'P 1'
#
loop_
_entity.id
_entity.type
_entity.pdbx_description
1 polymer ?
#
loop_
_entity_poly.entity_id
_entity_poly.type
_entity_poly.pdbx_seq_one_letter_code
_entity_poly.pdbx_strand_id
1 'polypeptide(L)'
;MVKDYKELRRRYNIPVIVLLVILALPFLYIVQVTQSKRIATICFMIYLLMELILVIIKDTLLVKKLNSLIYEDINLDLMASYILNQKGKSIKTIKARVQITTIFYFYRIGDFGSIEAVVDELKKNQKFTDVEQVKLNEILLNANLFSRPDLKEDEFEELLSDYLADYEPLKMAYRARYDLLVKKEPNDAVLKEVTNNKFSQLESMYLKAVNEYLKGNRNKAMELFRTIAKEDERLYLVRMAQAYLDSENSGEKSVSLDARQEEVTLKLLRMKLVEVKPAKSTKSTKGLAFFKGWKIALLLIPPFLLYAMVLVVIAVVKKIGSFVLSKSGK
;
A
#
# COMPACT_ATOMS: atom_id res chain seq x y z
N MET A 1 -12.47 5.75 -9.58
CA MET A 1 -11.07 5.45 -9.21
C MET A 1 -10.90 3.95 -9.01
N VAL A 2 -9.74 3.35 -9.33
CA VAL A 2 -9.53 1.89 -9.12
C VAL A 2 -9.51 1.59 -7.63
N LYS A 3 -10.36 0.69 -7.16
CA LYS A 3 -10.52 0.38 -5.73
C LYS A 3 -9.84 -0.93 -5.33
N ASP A 4 -9.67 -1.87 -6.26
CA ASP A 4 -9.11 -3.18 -5.98
C ASP A 4 -7.68 -3.33 -6.54
N TYR A 5 -6.76 -3.76 -5.69
CA TYR A 5 -5.37 -4.06 -6.06
C TYR A 5 -5.28 -5.18 -7.11
N LYS A 6 -6.14 -6.21 -7.04
CA LYS A 6 -6.11 -7.30 -8.04
C LYS A 6 -6.50 -6.79 -9.42
N GLU A 7 -7.51 -5.93 -9.48
CA GLU A 7 -7.94 -5.27 -10.71
C GLU A 7 -6.81 -4.42 -11.29
N LEU A 8 -6.17 -3.58 -10.45
CA LEU A 8 -5.03 -2.77 -10.87
C LEU A 8 -3.91 -3.65 -11.43
N ARG A 9 -3.53 -4.71 -10.73
CA ARG A 9 -2.48 -5.64 -11.17
C ARG A 9 -2.83 -6.32 -12.50
N ARG A 10 -4.09 -6.67 -12.70
CA ARG A 10 -4.56 -7.30 -13.95
C ARG A 10 -4.40 -6.38 -15.16
N ARG A 11 -4.63 -5.07 -15.00
CA ARG A 11 -4.45 -4.06 -16.07
C ARG A 11 -3.01 -4.01 -16.61
N TYR A 12 -2.02 -4.30 -15.77
CA TYR A 12 -0.60 -4.35 -16.19
C TYR A 12 -0.15 -5.73 -16.66
N ASN A 13 -0.74 -6.81 -16.13
CA ASN A 13 -0.38 -8.17 -16.54
C ASN A 13 -0.88 -8.54 -17.94
N ILE A 14 -2.10 -8.14 -18.32
CA ILE A 14 -2.69 -8.53 -19.62
C ILE A 14 -1.86 -8.04 -20.82
N PRO A 15 -1.48 -6.74 -20.91
CA PRO A 15 -0.72 -6.24 -22.06
C PRO A 15 0.63 -6.94 -22.23
N VAL A 16 1.29 -7.26 -21.12
CA VAL A 16 2.60 -7.94 -21.13
C VAL A 16 2.48 -9.37 -21.63
N ILE A 17 1.44 -10.10 -21.22
CA ILE A 17 1.18 -11.45 -21.73
C ILE A 17 0.93 -11.40 -23.25
N VAL A 18 0.09 -10.47 -23.72
CA VAL A 18 -0.18 -10.31 -25.15
C VAL A 18 1.09 -9.98 -25.92
N LEU A 19 1.91 -9.06 -25.40
CA LEU A 19 3.17 -8.67 -26.03
C LEU A 19 4.16 -9.83 -26.10
N LEU A 20 4.30 -10.61 -25.02
CA LEU A 20 5.18 -11.79 -24.98
C LEU A 20 4.79 -12.86 -26.00
N VAL A 21 3.49 -13.05 -26.23
CA VAL A 21 2.97 -13.99 -27.24
C VAL A 21 3.33 -13.51 -28.65
N ILE A 22 3.08 -12.23 -28.95
CA ILE A 22 3.44 -11.63 -30.25
C ILE A 22 4.95 -11.74 -30.48
N LEU A 23 5.74 -11.42 -29.46
CA LEU A 23 7.20 -11.45 -29.53
C LEU A 23 7.74 -12.87 -29.74
N ALA A 24 7.05 -13.90 -29.25
CA ALA A 24 7.49 -15.29 -29.39
C ALA A 24 7.40 -15.81 -30.84
N LEU A 25 6.43 -15.33 -31.63
CA LEU A 25 6.18 -15.78 -33.00
C LEU A 25 7.41 -15.71 -33.93
N PRO A 26 8.14 -14.58 -34.03
CA PRO A 26 9.33 -14.51 -34.88
C PRO A 26 10.46 -15.45 -34.42
N PHE A 27 10.67 -15.63 -33.11
CA PHE A 27 11.67 -16.59 -32.62
C PHE A 27 11.30 -18.02 -33.00
N LEU A 28 10.03 -18.41 -32.85
CA LEU A 28 9.55 -19.73 -33.27
C LEU A 28 9.75 -19.94 -34.78
N TYR A 29 9.47 -18.93 -35.59
CA TYR A 29 9.69 -18.99 -37.04
C TYR A 29 11.18 -19.17 -37.40
N ILE A 30 12.07 -18.37 -36.81
CA ILE A 30 13.53 -18.45 -37.05
C ILE A 30 14.05 -19.85 -36.67
N VAL A 31 13.64 -20.38 -35.53
CA VAL A 31 14.01 -21.73 -35.09
C VAL A 31 13.53 -22.78 -36.08
N GLN A 32 12.28 -22.66 -36.54
CA GLN A 32 11.69 -23.60 -37.48
C GLN A 32 12.37 -23.59 -38.84
N VAL A 33 12.72 -22.42 -39.37
CA VAL A 33 13.37 -22.30 -40.69
C VAL A 33 14.82 -22.76 -40.64
N THR A 34 15.56 -22.42 -39.58
CA THR A 34 17.00 -22.69 -39.51
C THR A 34 17.35 -24.11 -39.10
N GLN A 35 16.46 -24.82 -38.38
CA GLN A 35 16.67 -26.20 -37.87
C GLN A 35 18.00 -26.39 -37.10
N SER A 36 18.63 -25.31 -36.64
CA SER A 36 19.95 -25.31 -36.02
C SER A 36 19.84 -25.19 -34.52
N LYS A 37 20.42 -26.15 -33.79
CA LYS A 37 20.44 -26.14 -32.32
C LYS A 37 21.15 -24.91 -31.75
N ARG A 38 22.20 -24.42 -32.41
CA ARG A 38 22.93 -23.21 -31.99
C ARG A 38 22.04 -21.97 -32.09
N ILE A 39 21.36 -21.79 -33.22
CA ILE A 39 20.46 -20.65 -33.46
C ILE A 39 19.28 -20.70 -32.50
N ALA A 40 18.71 -21.89 -32.26
CA ALA A 40 17.63 -22.08 -31.29
C ALA A 40 18.03 -21.67 -29.87
N THR A 41 19.25 -22.01 -29.45
CA THR A 41 19.77 -21.63 -28.13
C THR A 41 19.93 -20.11 -28.02
N ILE A 42 20.47 -19.45 -29.05
CA ILE A 42 20.63 -17.98 -29.07
C ILE A 42 19.25 -17.30 -29.01
N CYS A 43 18.30 -17.74 -29.84
CA CYS A 43 16.93 -17.21 -29.85
C CYS A 43 16.26 -17.33 -28.48
N PHE A 44 16.43 -18.49 -27.82
CA PHE A 44 15.90 -18.71 -26.48
C PHE A 44 16.49 -17.75 -25.45
N MET A 45 17.82 -17.55 -25.45
CA MET A 45 18.47 -16.64 -24.51
C MET A 45 17.99 -15.19 -24.70
N ILE A 46 17.84 -14.75 -25.95
CA ILE A 46 17.32 -13.41 -26.27
C ILE A 46 15.87 -13.28 -25.79
N TYR A 47 15.02 -14.28 -26.05
CA TYR A 47 13.63 -14.30 -25.58
C TYR A 47 13.53 -14.19 -24.06
N LEU A 48 14.33 -14.96 -23.33
CA LEU A 48 14.37 -14.94 -21.86
C LEU A 48 14.78 -13.56 -21.33
N LEU A 49 15.79 -12.93 -21.95
CA LEU A 49 16.20 -11.57 -21.62
C LEU A 49 15.06 -10.55 -21.83
N MET A 50 14.33 -10.62 -22.94
CA MET A 50 13.19 -9.72 -23.18
C MET A 50 12.04 -9.98 -22.20
N GLU A 51 11.77 -11.22 -21.84
CA GLU A 51 10.77 -11.56 -20.83
C GLU A 51 11.12 -10.94 -19.47
N LEU A 52 12.37 -11.08 -19.03
CA LEU A 52 12.85 -10.46 -17.80
C LEU A 52 12.70 -8.94 -17.83
N ILE A 53 13.10 -8.29 -18.93
CA ILE A 53 12.96 -6.83 -19.10
C ILE A 53 11.49 -6.40 -19.00
N LEU A 54 10.58 -7.12 -19.69
CA LEU A 54 9.15 -6.79 -19.66
C LEU A 54 8.54 -6.95 -18.27
N VAL A 55 8.94 -7.97 -17.51
CA VAL A 55 8.50 -8.17 -16.12
C VAL A 55 8.95 -6.99 -15.24
N ILE A 56 10.20 -6.54 -15.38
CA ILE A 56 10.74 -5.39 -14.63
C ILE A 56 9.99 -4.11 -14.99
N ILE A 57 9.79 -3.82 -16.28
CA ILE A 57 9.06 -2.62 -16.75
C ILE A 57 7.64 -2.64 -16.16
N LYS A 58 6.93 -3.76 -16.30
CA LYS A 58 5.58 -3.95 -15.78
C LYS A 58 5.48 -3.67 -14.30
N ASP A 59 6.33 -4.31 -13.50
CA ASP A 59 6.29 -4.16 -12.05
C ASP A 59 6.66 -2.74 -11.63
N THR A 60 7.60 -2.10 -12.34
CA THR A 60 7.96 -0.69 -12.11
C THR A 60 6.76 0.24 -12.38
N LEU A 61 6.07 0.07 -13.51
CA LEU A 61 4.90 0.86 -13.86
C LEU A 61 3.73 0.63 -12.89
N LEU A 62 3.50 -0.63 -12.50
CA LEU A 62 2.49 -1.00 -11.51
C LEU A 62 2.77 -0.32 -10.16
N VAL A 63 4.01 -0.40 -9.66
CA VAL A 63 4.40 0.21 -8.39
C VAL A 63 4.29 1.73 -8.45
N LYS A 64 4.73 2.36 -9.55
CA LYS A 64 4.60 3.80 -9.75
C LYS A 64 3.14 4.24 -9.69
N LYS A 65 2.25 3.55 -10.41
CA LYS A 65 0.82 3.89 -10.41
C LYS A 65 0.16 3.60 -9.08
N LEU A 66 0.53 2.49 -8.43
CA LEU A 66 0.05 2.15 -7.09
C LEU A 66 0.43 3.24 -6.08
N ASN A 67 1.68 3.69 -6.09
CA ASN A 67 2.15 4.74 -5.19
C ASN A 67 1.43 6.06 -5.42
N SER A 68 1.24 6.47 -6.66
CA SER A 68 0.47 7.69 -6.99
C SER A 68 -0.97 7.59 -6.44
N LEU A 69 -1.68 6.49 -6.73
CA LEU A 69 -3.06 6.31 -6.24
C LEU A 69 -3.13 6.24 -4.70
N ILE A 70 -2.17 5.61 -4.04
CA ILE A 70 -2.15 5.48 -2.58
C ILE A 70 -1.76 6.82 -1.92
N TYR A 71 -0.61 7.39 -2.28
CA TYR A 71 0.00 8.48 -1.52
C TYR A 71 -0.37 9.87 -2.03
N GLU A 72 -0.64 10.05 -3.33
CA GLU A 72 -1.04 11.34 -3.91
C GLU A 72 -2.56 11.50 -3.86
N ASP A 73 -3.31 10.49 -4.33
CA ASP A 73 -4.78 10.56 -4.42
C ASP A 73 -5.51 10.12 -3.12
N ILE A 74 -4.78 9.64 -2.10
CA ILE A 74 -5.32 9.16 -0.82
C ILE A 74 -6.39 8.06 -1.01
N ASN A 75 -6.12 7.08 -1.88
CA ASN A 75 -7.09 6.00 -2.14
C ASN A 75 -7.13 4.95 -1.00
N LEU A 76 -7.99 5.17 0.00
CA LEU A 76 -8.15 4.28 1.15
C LEU A 76 -8.62 2.87 0.77
N ASP A 77 -9.52 2.74 -0.21
CA ASP A 77 -10.02 1.45 -0.69
C ASP A 77 -8.86 0.61 -1.26
N LEU A 78 -8.01 1.24 -2.07
CA LEU A 78 -6.87 0.58 -2.69
C LEU A 78 -5.77 0.25 -1.66
N MET A 79 -5.54 1.09 -0.65
CA MET A 79 -4.64 0.76 0.47
C MET A 79 -5.10 -0.49 1.20
N ALA A 80 -6.38 -0.53 1.59
CA ALA A 80 -6.94 -1.67 2.29
C ALA A 80 -6.85 -2.94 1.44
N SER A 81 -7.24 -2.86 0.16
CA SER A 81 -7.11 -4.00 -0.76
C SER A 81 -5.65 -4.44 -0.93
N TYR A 82 -4.68 -3.51 -1.05
CA TYR A 82 -3.27 -3.85 -1.13
C TYR A 82 -2.77 -4.59 0.11
N ILE A 83 -3.05 -4.05 1.31
CA ILE A 83 -2.66 -4.65 2.59
C ILE A 83 -3.23 -6.07 2.70
N LEU A 84 -4.52 -6.25 2.46
CA LEU A 84 -5.19 -7.55 2.56
C LEU A 84 -4.62 -8.59 1.59
N ASN A 85 -4.28 -8.18 0.36
CA ASN A 85 -3.76 -9.07 -0.66
C ASN A 85 -2.28 -9.44 -0.45
N GLN A 86 -1.51 -8.58 0.24
CA GLN A 86 -0.06 -8.72 0.35
C GLN A 86 0.43 -9.10 1.75
N LYS A 87 -0.39 -8.98 2.80
CA LYS A 87 -0.01 -9.30 4.20
C LYS A 87 0.55 -10.71 4.42
N GLY A 88 0.13 -11.68 3.59
CA GLY A 88 0.59 -13.08 3.69
C GLY A 88 1.88 -13.39 2.92
N LYS A 89 2.51 -12.40 2.28
CA LYS A 89 3.75 -12.63 1.53
C LYS A 89 4.96 -12.61 2.46
N SER A 90 5.82 -13.61 2.32
CA SER A 90 7.06 -13.75 3.10
C SER A 90 8.24 -12.95 2.55
N ILE A 91 8.11 -12.36 1.35
CA ILE A 91 9.18 -11.57 0.74
C ILE A 91 9.41 -10.30 1.56
N LYS A 92 10.63 -10.15 2.10
CA LYS A 92 11.03 -9.05 3.00
C LYS A 92 10.62 -7.66 2.49
N THR A 93 10.89 -7.37 1.22
CA THR A 93 10.57 -6.07 0.60
C THR A 93 9.06 -5.84 0.47
N ILE A 94 8.27 -6.89 0.23
CA ILE A 94 6.80 -6.79 0.19
C ILE A 94 6.26 -6.60 1.60
N LYS A 95 6.77 -7.37 2.58
CA LYS A 95 6.36 -7.25 3.99
C LYS A 95 6.58 -5.82 4.50
N ALA A 96 7.76 -5.26 4.26
CA ALA A 96 8.09 -3.88 4.58
C ALA A 96 7.12 -2.87 3.93
N ARG A 97 6.86 -2.98 2.62
CA ARG A 97 5.91 -2.10 1.93
C ARG A 97 4.50 -2.20 2.50
N VAL A 98 4.05 -3.41 2.83
CA VAL A 98 2.74 -3.61 3.48
C VAL A 98 2.69 -2.93 4.84
N GLN A 99 3.73 -3.08 5.66
CA GLN A 99 3.81 -2.42 6.97
C GLN A 99 3.82 -0.89 6.83
N ILE A 100 4.61 -0.33 5.90
CA ILE A 100 4.61 1.11 5.61
C ILE A 100 3.21 1.58 5.17
N THR A 101 2.57 0.89 4.22
CA THR A 101 1.21 1.24 3.79
C THR A 101 0.20 1.10 4.94
N THR A 102 0.40 0.15 5.84
CA THR A 102 -0.45 -0.04 7.03
C THR A 102 -0.30 1.12 8.01
N ILE A 103 0.93 1.57 8.31
CA ILE A 103 1.20 2.74 9.15
C ILE A 103 0.48 3.97 8.57
N PHE A 104 0.65 4.24 7.28
CA PHE A 104 -0.02 5.37 6.65
C PHE A 104 -1.54 5.22 6.60
N TYR A 105 -2.05 4.00 6.41
CA TYR A 105 -3.48 3.74 6.43
C TYR A 105 -4.07 4.04 7.81
N PHE A 106 -3.46 3.50 8.88
CA PHE A 106 -3.85 3.75 10.27
C PHE A 106 -3.76 5.23 10.63
N TYR A 107 -2.67 5.89 10.27
CA TYR A 107 -2.52 7.34 10.46
C TYR A 107 -3.66 8.12 9.80
N ARG A 108 -4.01 7.82 8.55
CA ARG A 108 -5.06 8.53 7.81
C ARG A 108 -6.47 8.31 8.36
N ILE A 109 -6.75 7.12 8.88
CA ILE A 109 -8.04 6.81 9.48
C ILE A 109 -8.09 7.14 10.97
N GLY A 110 -6.98 7.56 11.59
CA GLY A 110 -6.91 7.91 13.01
C GLY A 110 -6.84 6.71 13.96
N ASP A 111 -6.38 5.55 13.48
CA ASP A 111 -6.11 4.35 14.30
C ASP A 111 -4.69 4.45 14.91
N PHE A 112 -4.49 5.48 15.75
CA PHE A 112 -3.17 5.84 16.26
C PHE A 112 -2.56 4.78 17.17
N GLY A 113 -3.37 4.11 18.00
CA GLY A 113 -2.91 3.07 18.93
C GLY A 113 -2.32 1.84 18.23
N SER A 114 -2.66 1.61 16.96
CA SER A 114 -2.10 0.50 16.18
C SER A 114 -0.77 0.83 15.51
N ILE A 115 -0.38 2.11 15.43
CA ILE A 115 0.80 2.55 14.65
C ILE A 115 2.09 2.03 15.27
N GLU A 116 2.26 2.21 16.58
CA GLU A 116 3.50 1.85 17.29
C GLU A 116 3.86 0.37 17.10
N ALA A 117 2.89 -0.52 17.29
CA ALA A 117 3.09 -1.96 17.09
C ALA A 117 3.54 -2.32 15.66
N VAL A 118 3.01 -1.63 14.65
CA VAL A 118 3.41 -1.86 13.24
C VAL A 118 4.80 -1.28 12.97
N VAL A 119 5.13 -0.12 13.54
CA VAL A 119 6.47 0.50 13.43
C VAL A 119 7.53 -0.41 14.07
N ASP A 120 7.26 -0.98 15.24
CA ASP A 120 8.18 -1.90 15.91
C ASP A 120 8.40 -3.17 15.10
N GLU A 121 7.33 -3.75 14.55
CA GLU A 121 7.47 -4.91 13.68
C GLU A 121 8.24 -4.56 12.41
N LEU A 122 8.06 -3.35 11.88
CA LEU A 122 8.77 -2.87 10.70
C LEU A 122 10.27 -2.67 10.98
N LYS A 123 10.64 -2.03 12.10
CA LYS A 123 12.03 -1.84 12.55
C LYS A 123 12.76 -3.18 12.76
N LYS A 124 12.08 -4.22 13.24
CA LYS A 124 12.64 -5.58 13.35
C LYS A 124 12.97 -6.20 12.00
N ASN A 125 12.20 -5.86 10.95
CA ASN A 125 12.36 -6.46 9.63
C ASN A 125 13.23 -5.62 8.69
N GLN A 126 13.40 -4.32 8.91
CA GLN A 126 14.07 -3.41 8.00
C GLN A 126 14.98 -2.42 8.73
N LYS A 127 16.16 -2.18 8.17
CA LYS A 127 17.03 -1.08 8.58
C LYS A 127 16.61 0.20 7.84
N PHE A 128 16.56 1.30 8.56
CA PHE A 128 16.23 2.63 8.04
C PHE A 128 17.49 3.48 7.95
N THR A 129 17.53 4.36 6.97
CA THR A 129 18.46 5.50 6.97
C THR A 129 18.00 6.53 7.99
N ASP A 130 18.90 7.40 8.45
CA ASP A 130 18.56 8.43 9.44
C ASP A 130 17.37 9.30 8.99
N VAL A 131 17.33 9.66 7.70
CA VAL A 131 16.24 10.43 7.09
C VAL A 131 14.91 9.67 7.10
N GLU A 132 14.92 8.35 6.87
CA GLU A 132 13.70 7.54 6.93
C GLU A 132 13.23 7.33 8.38
N GLN A 133 14.17 7.22 9.32
CA GLN A 133 13.86 7.09 10.74
C GLN A 133 13.19 8.36 11.27
N VAL A 134 13.69 9.54 10.88
CA VAL A 134 13.05 10.83 11.22
C VAL A 134 11.61 10.88 10.73
N LYS A 135 11.34 10.45 9.49
CA LYS A 135 9.96 10.43 8.96
C LYS A 135 9.03 9.48 9.72
N LEU A 136 9.54 8.34 10.16
CA LEU A 136 8.77 7.41 11.01
C LEU A 136 8.50 8.02 12.39
N ASN A 137 9.51 8.67 12.96
CA ASN A 137 9.42 9.36 14.23
C ASN A 137 8.41 10.52 14.18
N GLU A 138 8.37 11.29 13.09
CA GLU A 138 7.34 12.32 12.84
C GLU A 138 5.91 11.74 12.84
N ILE A 139 5.70 10.57 12.22
CA ILE A 139 4.39 9.89 12.25
C ILE A 139 4.03 9.49 13.68
N LEU A 140 4.98 8.99 14.47
CA LEU A 140 4.76 8.62 15.87
C LEU A 140 4.46 9.85 16.74
N LEU A 141 5.17 10.95 16.55
CA LEU A 141 4.90 12.22 17.23
C LEU A 141 3.49 12.73 16.93
N ASN A 142 3.09 12.72 15.66
CA ASN A 142 1.74 13.12 15.28
C ASN A 142 0.68 12.17 15.86
N ALA A 143 0.93 10.87 15.83
CA ALA A 143 0.04 9.90 16.45
C ALA A 143 -0.16 10.20 17.95
N ASN A 144 0.91 10.51 18.69
CA ASN A 144 0.83 10.91 20.10
C ASN A 144 0.03 12.22 20.27
N LEU A 145 0.36 13.27 19.51
CA LEU A 145 -0.32 14.57 19.61
C LEU A 145 -1.82 14.50 19.30
N PHE A 146 -2.23 13.69 18.31
CA PHE A 146 -3.63 13.56 17.93
C PHE A 146 -4.42 12.57 18.79
N SER A 147 -3.76 11.68 19.54
CA SER A 147 -4.42 10.66 20.37
C SER A 147 -4.40 10.97 21.88
N ARG A 148 -3.53 11.86 22.34
CA ARG A 148 -3.35 12.17 23.77
C ARG A 148 -3.60 13.66 24.04
N PRO A 149 -4.87 14.07 24.17
CA PRO A 149 -5.21 15.47 24.46
C PRO A 149 -4.78 15.93 25.86
N ASP A 150 -4.41 14.99 26.73
CA ASP A 150 -3.94 15.17 28.11
C ASP A 150 -2.42 14.96 28.26
N LEU A 151 -1.68 14.84 27.15
CA LEU A 151 -0.23 14.69 27.13
C LEU A 151 0.44 15.83 27.91
N LYS A 152 1.29 15.50 28.89
CA LYS A 152 2.00 16.51 29.67
C LYS A 152 3.21 17.05 28.91
N GLU A 153 3.62 18.27 29.27
CA GLU A 153 4.69 18.98 28.58
C GLU A 153 6.07 18.34 28.80
N ASP A 154 6.33 17.84 30.00
CA ASP A 154 7.55 17.07 30.33
C ASP A 154 7.62 15.77 29.53
N GLU A 155 6.51 15.02 29.46
CA GLU A 155 6.40 13.79 28.65
C GLU A 155 6.57 14.10 27.15
N PHE A 156 6.03 15.22 26.66
CA PHE A 156 6.17 15.61 25.27
C PHE A 156 7.60 16.04 24.89
N GLU A 157 8.29 16.77 25.76
CA GLU A 157 9.70 17.16 25.54
C GLU A 157 10.65 15.96 25.59
N GLU A 158 10.33 14.91 26.37
CA GLU A 158 11.02 13.62 26.31
C GLU A 158 10.84 12.97 24.92
N LEU A 159 9.59 12.88 24.42
CA LEU A 159 9.32 12.35 23.08
C LEU A 159 10.05 13.14 21.98
N LEU A 160 10.11 14.47 22.07
CA LEU A 160 10.87 15.30 21.13
C LEU A 160 12.37 15.01 21.17
N SER A 161 12.92 14.78 22.37
CA SER A 161 14.34 14.48 22.55
C SER A 161 14.68 13.10 21.99
N ASP A 162 13.83 12.11 22.21
CA ASP A 162 14.00 10.75 21.69
C ASP A 162 13.85 10.67 20.18
N TYR A 163 12.87 11.37 19.62
CA TYR A 163 12.49 11.25 18.22
C TYR A 163 13.20 12.23 17.30
N LEU A 164 13.61 13.39 17.79
CA LEU A 164 14.14 14.50 16.99
C LEU A 164 15.40 15.14 17.60
N ALA A 165 16.21 14.41 18.38
CA ALA A 165 17.40 14.89 19.10
C ALA A 165 18.20 15.99 18.36
N ASP A 166 18.58 15.74 17.11
CA ASP A 166 19.44 16.63 16.31
C ASP A 166 18.67 17.56 15.33
N TYR A 167 17.33 17.58 15.41
CA TYR A 167 16.46 18.26 14.45
C TYR A 167 15.70 19.45 15.05
N GLU A 168 16.43 20.45 15.54
CA GLU A 168 15.84 21.59 16.25
C GLU A 168 14.74 22.36 15.48
N PRO A 169 14.86 22.59 14.16
CA PRO A 169 13.77 23.19 13.39
C PRO A 169 12.47 22.38 13.43
N LEU A 170 12.57 21.05 13.44
CA LEU A 170 11.41 20.18 13.56
C LEU A 170 10.86 20.21 14.99
N LYS A 171 11.71 20.18 16.03
CA LYS A 171 11.22 20.32 17.42
C LYS A 171 10.40 21.60 17.61
N MET A 172 10.85 22.73 17.07
CA MET A 172 10.09 23.98 17.13
C MET A 172 8.71 23.88 16.43
N ALA A 173 8.64 23.21 15.27
CA ALA A 173 7.37 22.97 14.59
C ALA A 173 6.42 22.09 15.41
N TYR A 174 6.94 21.02 16.03
CA TYR A 174 6.14 20.12 16.86
C TYR A 174 5.72 20.74 18.20
N ARG A 175 6.53 21.62 18.81
CA ARG A 175 6.12 22.45 19.96
C ARG A 175 4.93 23.34 19.61
N ALA A 176 4.95 23.96 18.43
CA ALA A 176 3.82 24.76 17.96
C ALA A 176 2.55 23.93 17.73
N ARG A 177 2.69 22.68 17.25
CA ARG A 177 1.58 21.73 17.16
C ARG A 177 1.06 21.32 18.55
N TYR A 178 1.94 21.14 19.52
CA TYR A 178 1.57 20.82 20.90
C TYR A 178 0.79 21.94 21.57
N ASP A 179 1.25 23.20 21.46
CA ASP A 179 0.51 24.36 21.96
C ASP A 179 -0.93 24.38 21.42
N LEU A 180 -1.07 24.10 20.11
CA LEU A 180 -2.35 24.12 19.43
C LEU A 180 -3.27 22.94 19.80
N LEU A 181 -2.75 21.72 19.74
CA LEU A 181 -3.53 20.49 19.84
C LEU A 181 -3.75 20.06 21.30
N VAL A 182 -2.83 20.38 22.20
CA VAL A 182 -2.85 19.95 23.60
C VAL A 182 -3.15 21.14 24.52
N LYS A 183 -2.31 22.18 24.54
CA LYS A 183 -2.54 23.37 25.40
C LYS A 183 -3.78 24.17 25.00
N LYS A 184 -4.26 24.00 23.76
CA LYS A 184 -5.34 24.76 23.13
C LYS A 184 -5.04 26.26 23.06
N GLU A 185 -3.79 26.59 22.77
CA GLU A 185 -3.30 27.96 22.60
C GLU A 185 -2.95 28.22 21.12
N PRO A 186 -3.28 29.40 20.57
CA PRO A 186 -2.95 29.71 19.18
C PRO A 186 -1.43 29.93 19.01
N ASN A 187 -0.85 29.34 17.98
CA ASN A 187 0.56 29.48 17.65
C ASN A 187 0.77 29.57 16.12
N ASP A 188 1.26 30.72 15.62
CA ASP A 188 1.43 30.96 14.19
C ASP A 188 2.61 30.25 13.53
N ALA A 189 3.49 29.62 14.32
CA ALA A 189 4.59 28.85 13.75
C ALA A 189 4.09 27.65 12.91
N VAL A 190 2.91 27.10 13.22
CA VAL A 190 2.28 26.02 12.42
C VAL A 190 1.93 26.43 10.98
N LEU A 191 1.89 27.74 10.69
CA LEU A 191 1.56 28.25 9.35
C LEU A 191 2.77 28.22 8.39
N LYS A 192 3.98 27.99 8.90
CA LYS A 192 5.21 27.96 8.09
C LYS A 192 5.47 26.60 7.44
N GLU A 193 4.64 25.59 7.72
CA GLU A 193 4.80 24.25 7.16
C GLU A 193 4.51 24.23 5.65
N VAL A 194 5.53 23.86 4.86
CA VAL A 194 5.38 23.64 3.42
C VAL A 194 5.04 22.18 3.16
N THR A 195 3.91 21.92 2.51
CA THR A 195 3.37 20.58 2.32
C THR A 195 3.24 20.20 0.84
N ASN A 196 3.83 19.06 0.49
CA ASN A 196 3.96 18.63 -0.91
C ASN A 196 2.93 17.56 -1.32
N ASN A 197 2.33 16.87 -0.36
CA ASN A 197 1.35 15.81 -0.63
C ASN A 197 -0.04 16.22 -0.12
N LYS A 198 -1.08 15.67 -0.75
CA LYS A 198 -2.48 16.02 -0.48
C LYS A 198 -2.86 15.82 1.00
N PHE A 199 -2.38 14.75 1.64
CA PHE A 199 -2.74 14.48 3.02
C PHE A 199 -2.09 15.49 3.99
N SER A 200 -0.82 15.81 3.80
CA SER A 200 -0.13 16.84 4.58
C SER A 200 -0.75 18.23 4.35
N GLN A 201 -1.26 18.53 3.15
CA GLN A 201 -2.02 19.76 2.90
C GLN A 201 -3.32 19.80 3.70
N LEU A 202 -4.04 18.68 3.81
CA LEU A 202 -5.24 18.58 4.67
C LEU A 202 -4.88 18.77 6.14
N GLU A 203 -3.77 18.20 6.60
CA GLU A 203 -3.30 18.32 7.97
C GLU A 203 -2.91 19.77 8.31
N SER A 204 -2.13 20.42 7.44
CA SER A 204 -1.77 21.84 7.58
C SER A 204 -3.00 22.75 7.55
N MET A 205 -3.96 22.48 6.67
CA MET A 205 -5.24 23.21 6.63
C MET A 205 -6.06 23.02 7.90
N TYR A 206 -6.05 21.80 8.48
CA TYR A 206 -6.70 21.52 9.76
C TYR A 206 -6.05 22.30 10.91
N LEU A 207 -4.72 22.25 11.02
CA LEU A 207 -3.98 23.01 12.05
C LEU A 207 -4.23 24.52 11.91
N LYS A 208 -4.24 25.04 10.68
CA LYS A 208 -4.60 26.43 10.41
C LYS A 208 -6.03 26.76 10.85
N ALA A 209 -6.99 25.88 10.60
CA ALA A 209 -8.39 26.06 11.02
C ALA A 209 -8.51 26.12 12.54
N VAL A 210 -7.84 25.20 13.26
CA VAL A 210 -7.80 25.19 14.73
C VAL A 210 -7.13 26.46 15.26
N ASN A 211 -6.03 26.91 14.68
CA ASN A 211 -5.35 28.14 15.10
C ASN A 211 -6.25 29.38 14.96
N GLU A 212 -6.96 29.51 13.84
CA GLU A 212 -7.93 30.60 13.65
C GLU A 212 -9.10 30.49 14.62
N TYR A 213 -9.56 29.27 14.92
CA TYR A 213 -10.62 29.04 15.91
C TYR A 213 -10.21 29.51 17.30
N LEU A 214 -9.00 29.15 17.75
CA LEU A 214 -8.44 29.53 19.05
C LEU A 214 -8.16 31.03 19.15
N LYS A 215 -7.85 31.71 18.04
CA LYS A 215 -7.76 33.17 17.95
C LYS A 215 -9.12 33.88 18.03
N GLY A 216 -10.22 33.15 17.98
CA GLY A 216 -11.58 33.71 17.95
C GLY A 216 -12.08 34.08 16.54
N ASN A 217 -11.31 33.80 15.48
CA ASN A 217 -11.69 34.07 14.09
C ASN A 217 -12.64 32.98 13.55
N ARG A 218 -13.83 32.86 14.16
CA ARG A 218 -14.80 31.77 13.90
C ARG A 218 -15.17 31.61 12.43
N ASN A 219 -15.50 32.70 11.73
CA ASN A 219 -15.89 32.64 10.32
C ASN A 219 -14.81 32.00 9.43
N LYS A 220 -13.56 32.42 9.62
CA LYS A 220 -12.41 31.91 8.86
C LYS A 220 -12.10 30.46 9.21
N ALA A 221 -12.17 30.10 10.49
CA ALA A 221 -12.01 28.71 10.93
C ALA A 221 -13.08 27.78 10.31
N MET A 222 -14.36 28.20 10.34
CA MET A 222 -15.47 27.40 9.81
C MET A 222 -15.38 27.22 8.29
N GLU A 223 -14.92 28.23 7.55
CA GLU A 223 -14.67 28.10 6.10
C GLU A 223 -13.62 27.01 5.79
N LEU A 224 -12.52 27.00 6.56
CA LEU A 224 -11.47 25.99 6.42
C LEU A 224 -12.00 24.60 6.79
N PHE A 225 -12.73 24.47 7.90
CA PHE A 225 -13.33 23.18 8.29
C PHE A 225 -14.34 22.67 7.25
N ARG A 226 -15.19 23.54 6.67
CA ARG A 226 -16.10 23.15 5.56
C ARG A 226 -15.35 22.69 4.32
N THR A 227 -14.18 23.25 4.07
CA THR A 227 -13.33 22.83 2.95
C THR A 227 -12.77 21.42 3.21
N ILE A 228 -12.25 21.17 4.41
CA ILE A 228 -11.79 19.83 4.82
C ILE A 228 -12.94 18.81 4.78
N ALA A 229 -14.14 19.20 5.23
CA ALA A 229 -15.32 18.34 5.32
C ALA A 229 -15.83 17.78 3.97
N LYS A 230 -15.35 18.30 2.84
CA LYS A 230 -15.68 17.80 1.48
C LYS A 230 -14.87 16.57 1.07
N GLU A 231 -13.81 16.24 1.79
CA GLU A 231 -12.97 15.06 1.52
C GLU A 231 -13.60 13.77 2.05
N ASP A 232 -12.94 12.62 1.84
CA ASP A 232 -13.42 11.31 2.30
C ASP A 232 -13.61 11.28 3.83
N GLU A 233 -14.85 11.07 4.29
CA GLU A 233 -15.26 11.03 5.71
C GLU A 233 -14.52 9.97 6.56
N ARG A 234 -13.89 8.99 5.91
CA ARG A 234 -13.08 7.98 6.61
C ARG A 234 -11.73 8.53 7.06
N LEU A 235 -11.32 9.72 6.59
CA LEU A 235 -10.15 10.41 7.09
C LEU A 235 -10.43 11.02 8.47
N TYR A 236 -9.50 10.86 9.42
CA TYR A 236 -9.71 11.39 10.77
C TYR A 236 -9.81 12.92 10.80
N LEU A 237 -9.01 13.62 9.98
CA LEU A 237 -9.04 15.08 9.84
C LEU A 237 -10.42 15.58 9.39
N VAL A 238 -11.10 14.85 8.52
CA VAL A 238 -12.46 15.18 8.04
C VAL A 238 -13.45 15.08 9.19
N ARG A 239 -13.38 14.00 9.97
CA ARG A 239 -14.26 13.83 11.14
C ARG A 239 -14.01 14.86 12.23
N MET A 240 -12.74 15.20 12.49
CA MET A 240 -12.42 16.27 13.45
C MET A 240 -12.96 17.63 12.97
N ALA A 241 -12.80 17.96 11.68
CA ALA A 241 -13.36 19.18 11.11
C ALA A 241 -14.89 19.22 11.21
N GLN A 242 -15.57 18.10 10.92
CA GLN A 242 -17.02 17.97 11.09
C GLN A 242 -17.45 18.19 12.55
N ALA A 243 -16.70 17.66 13.52
CA ALA A 243 -17.00 17.87 14.94
C ALA A 243 -17.01 19.37 15.32
N TYR A 244 -16.07 20.16 14.78
CA TYR A 244 -16.08 21.61 14.96
C TYR A 244 -17.31 22.27 14.33
N LEU A 245 -17.70 21.86 13.12
CA LEU A 245 -18.88 22.39 12.43
C LEU A 245 -20.18 22.08 13.19
N ASP A 246 -20.31 20.87 13.73
CA ASP A 246 -21.48 20.45 14.50
C ASP A 246 -21.60 21.19 15.83
N SER A 247 -20.47 21.46 16.49
CA SER A 247 -20.45 22.22 17.76
C SER A 247 -20.94 23.66 17.60
N GLU A 248 -20.65 24.28 16.46
CA GLU A 248 -21.13 25.64 16.15
C GLU A 248 -22.64 25.65 15.89
N ASN A 249 -23.18 24.63 15.21
CA ASN A 249 -24.60 24.52 14.89
C ASN A 249 -25.49 24.21 16.10
N SER A 250 -24.93 23.55 17.12
CA SER A 250 -25.68 23.10 18.31
C SER A 250 -25.69 24.12 19.45
N GLY A 251 -24.89 25.19 19.39
CA GLY A 251 -24.80 26.20 20.45
C GLY A 251 -24.27 25.68 21.79
N GLU A 252 -23.89 24.41 21.87
CA GLU A 252 -23.39 23.76 23.08
C GLU A 252 -21.87 23.92 23.21
N LYS A 253 -21.45 24.29 24.43
CA LYS A 253 -20.06 24.42 24.84
C LYS A 253 -19.40 23.03 24.84
N SER A 254 -18.62 22.75 23.79
CA SER A 254 -17.59 21.71 23.69
C SER A 254 -17.85 20.42 24.47
N VAL A 255 -18.67 19.53 23.91
CA VAL A 255 -18.63 18.10 24.28
C VAL A 255 -17.24 17.57 23.93
N SER A 256 -16.58 16.90 24.88
CA SER A 256 -15.20 16.42 24.74
C SER A 256 -15.01 15.57 23.48
N LEU A 257 -13.97 15.90 22.69
CA LEU A 257 -13.58 15.22 21.45
C LEU A 257 -13.38 13.70 21.63
N ASP A 258 -12.91 13.29 22.82
CA ASP A 258 -12.65 11.90 23.21
C ASP A 258 -13.89 11.00 23.13
N ALA A 259 -15.02 11.46 23.70
CA ALA A 259 -16.22 10.63 23.82
C ALA A 259 -16.83 10.28 22.44
N ARG A 260 -16.69 11.17 21.46
CA ARG A 260 -17.17 10.93 20.08
C ARG A 260 -16.18 10.11 19.24
N GLN A 261 -14.86 10.23 19.48
CA GLN A 261 -13.87 9.39 18.81
C GLN A 261 -14.05 7.91 19.18
N GLU A 262 -14.37 7.62 20.45
CA GLU A 262 -14.74 6.26 20.91
C GLU A 262 -16.04 5.74 20.28
N GLU A 263 -17.10 6.55 20.21
CA GLU A 263 -18.38 6.14 19.63
C GLU A 263 -18.25 5.83 18.13
N VAL A 264 -17.43 6.59 17.40
CA VAL A 264 -17.22 6.42 15.96
C VAL A 264 -16.25 5.28 15.64
N THR A 265 -15.21 5.06 16.45
CA THR A 265 -14.38 3.85 16.34
C THR A 265 -15.21 2.59 16.59
N LEU A 266 -16.13 2.62 17.56
CA LEU A 266 -17.13 1.56 17.75
C LEU A 266 -18.05 1.40 16.54
N LYS A 267 -18.48 2.49 15.90
CA LYS A 267 -19.32 2.46 14.68
C LYS A 267 -18.57 1.86 13.48
N LEU A 268 -17.29 2.20 13.31
CA LEU A 268 -16.38 1.63 12.31
C LEU A 268 -16.05 0.15 12.58
N LEU A 269 -15.86 -0.23 13.84
CA LEU A 269 -15.69 -1.61 14.26
C LEU A 269 -16.96 -2.43 13.98
N ARG A 270 -18.15 -1.87 14.24
CA ARG A 270 -19.44 -2.50 13.89
C ARG A 270 -19.59 -2.65 12.37
N MET A 271 -19.18 -1.65 11.60
CA MET A 271 -19.18 -1.71 10.13
C MET A 271 -18.22 -2.78 9.59
N LYS A 272 -17.01 -2.90 10.19
CA LYS A 272 -16.06 -3.98 9.91
C LYS A 272 -16.58 -5.36 10.33
N LEU A 273 -17.33 -5.48 11.42
CA LEU A 273 -17.91 -6.76 11.86
C LEU A 273 -19.05 -7.22 10.94
N VAL A 274 -19.76 -6.29 10.30
CA VAL A 274 -20.86 -6.60 9.37
C VAL A 274 -20.35 -7.05 7.99
N GLU A 275 -19.18 -6.57 7.54
CA GLU A 275 -18.55 -7.05 6.29
C GLU A 275 -17.73 -8.35 6.45
N VAL A 276 -17.31 -8.70 7.68
CA VAL A 276 -16.53 -9.91 7.96
C VAL A 276 -17.41 -10.97 8.63
N LYS A 277 -18.40 -11.49 7.89
CA LYS A 277 -18.83 -12.88 8.13
C LYS A 277 -17.77 -13.80 7.52
N PRO A 278 -17.02 -14.59 8.30
CA PRO A 278 -16.07 -15.52 7.74
C PRO A 278 -16.84 -16.59 6.94
N ALA A 279 -16.56 -16.67 5.64
CA ALA A 279 -16.93 -17.83 4.87
C ALA A 279 -16.35 -19.07 5.56
N LYS A 280 -17.24 -20.01 5.89
CA LYS A 280 -16.96 -21.28 6.53
C LYS A 280 -15.68 -21.92 5.98
N SER A 281 -14.77 -22.25 6.89
CA SER A 281 -13.59 -23.05 6.64
C SER A 281 -14.01 -24.46 6.20
N THR A 282 -13.96 -24.73 4.90
CA THR A 282 -13.98 -26.12 4.42
C THR A 282 -12.58 -26.70 4.56
N LYS A 283 -12.53 -27.81 5.30
CA LYS A 283 -11.38 -28.60 5.74
C LYS A 283 -10.22 -28.72 4.75
N SER A 284 -9.03 -28.57 5.34
CA SER A 284 -7.78 -29.31 5.11
C SER A 284 -7.80 -30.38 3.99
N THR A 285 -6.99 -30.14 2.96
CA THR A 285 -6.23 -31.18 2.26
C THR A 285 -4.81 -30.66 2.02
N LYS A 286 -3.95 -30.77 3.05
CA LYS A 286 -2.51 -30.44 3.06
C LYS A 286 -1.66 -31.42 2.20
N GLY A 287 -2.11 -31.71 0.98
CA GLY A 287 -1.38 -32.58 0.05
C GLY A 287 -1.69 -32.32 -1.43
N LEU A 288 -2.80 -31.65 -1.76
CA LEU A 288 -3.22 -31.41 -3.15
C LEU A 288 -3.04 -29.95 -3.63
N ALA A 289 -2.55 -29.05 -2.77
CA ALA A 289 -2.41 -27.63 -3.11
C ALA A 289 -1.23 -27.31 -4.04
N PHE A 290 -0.26 -28.21 -4.17
CA PHE A 290 0.92 -28.02 -5.03
C PHE A 290 0.56 -28.09 -6.54
N PHE A 291 -0.54 -28.76 -6.91
CA PHE A 291 -0.94 -28.96 -8.31
C PHE A 291 -1.97 -27.94 -8.82
N LYS A 292 -2.50 -27.07 -7.96
CA LYS A 292 -3.57 -26.12 -8.34
C LYS A 292 -3.08 -24.94 -9.20
N GLY A 293 -1.77 -24.82 -9.41
CA GLY A 293 -1.12 -23.83 -10.28
C GLY A 293 -0.56 -24.38 -11.59
N TRP A 294 -0.63 -25.69 -11.86
CA TRP A 294 0.06 -26.26 -13.04
C TRP A 294 -0.51 -25.74 -14.37
N LYS A 295 -1.80 -25.39 -14.43
CA LYS A 295 -2.38 -24.74 -15.63
C LYS A 295 -1.76 -23.37 -15.95
N ILE A 296 -1.26 -22.65 -14.94
CA ILE A 296 -0.57 -21.36 -15.12
C ILE A 296 0.93 -21.60 -15.35
N ALA A 297 1.51 -22.63 -14.73
CA ALA A 297 2.87 -23.05 -15.05
C ALA A 297 2.97 -23.48 -16.53
N LEU A 298 1.94 -24.09 -17.11
CA LEU A 298 1.85 -24.41 -18.55
C LEU A 298 1.81 -23.17 -19.46
N LEU A 299 1.32 -22.03 -18.97
CA LEU A 299 1.37 -20.72 -19.64
C LEU A 299 2.73 -20.03 -19.51
N LEU A 300 3.53 -20.43 -18.52
CA LEU A 300 4.92 -20.02 -18.30
C LEU A 300 5.92 -20.98 -18.92
N ILE A 301 5.48 -22.15 -19.43
CA ILE A 301 6.30 -22.98 -20.30
C ILE A 301 6.39 -22.23 -21.61
N PRO A 302 7.56 -21.72 -21.99
CA PRO A 302 7.68 -20.99 -23.22
C PRO A 302 7.29 -21.89 -24.40
N PRO A 303 6.69 -21.35 -25.47
CA PRO A 303 6.16 -22.16 -26.58
C PRO A 303 7.17 -23.14 -27.20
N PHE A 304 8.48 -22.85 -27.15
CA PHE A 304 9.53 -23.74 -27.64
C PHE A 304 9.77 -24.97 -26.74
N LEU A 305 9.50 -24.91 -25.43
CA LEU A 305 9.55 -26.10 -24.56
C LEU A 305 8.34 -27.00 -24.83
N LEU A 306 7.17 -26.43 -25.11
CA LEU A 306 6.02 -27.19 -25.60
C LEU A 306 6.33 -27.84 -26.96
N TYR A 307 6.93 -27.09 -27.89
CA TYR A 307 7.37 -27.61 -29.19
C TYR A 307 8.43 -28.72 -29.04
N ALA A 308 9.43 -28.55 -28.17
CA ALA A 308 10.44 -29.56 -27.89
C ALA A 308 9.84 -30.81 -27.22
N MET A 309 8.90 -30.66 -26.29
CA MET A 309 8.18 -31.79 -25.69
C MET A 309 7.36 -32.55 -26.73
N VAL A 310 6.68 -31.85 -27.64
CA VAL A 310 5.95 -32.47 -28.76
C VAL A 310 6.90 -33.22 -29.70
N LEU A 311 8.05 -32.64 -30.06
CA LEU A 311 9.05 -33.32 -30.89
C LEU A 311 9.65 -34.56 -30.22
N VAL A 312 9.89 -34.51 -28.90
CA VAL A 312 10.35 -35.67 -28.13
C VAL A 312 9.29 -36.78 -28.12
N VAL A 313 8.02 -36.45 -27.91
CA VAL A 313 6.91 -37.41 -27.96
C VAL A 313 6.79 -38.04 -29.35
N ILE A 314 6.85 -37.23 -30.42
CA ILE A 314 6.81 -37.73 -31.81
C ILE A 314 8.00 -38.66 -32.10
N ALA A 315 9.20 -38.31 -31.62
CA ALA A 315 10.40 -39.14 -31.81
C ALA A 315 10.31 -40.48 -31.04
N VAL A 316 9.77 -40.47 -29.81
CA VAL A 316 9.53 -41.68 -29.01
C VAL A 316 8.49 -42.57 -29.67
N VAL A 317 7.37 -42.01 -30.15
CA VAL A 317 6.32 -42.76 -30.86
C VAL A 317 6.86 -43.37 -32.16
N LYS A 318 7.65 -42.63 -32.95
CA LYS A 318 8.32 -43.18 -34.15
C LYS A 318 9.25 -44.34 -33.80
N LYS A 319 10.04 -44.21 -32.73
CA LYS A 319 11.00 -45.24 -32.29
C LYS A 319 10.29 -46.51 -31.81
N ILE A 320 9.19 -46.36 -31.08
CA ILE A 320 8.34 -47.49 -30.64
C ILE A 320 7.66 -48.14 -31.86
N GLY A 321 7.11 -47.36 -32.79
CA GLY A 321 6.50 -47.87 -34.02
C GLY A 321 7.48 -48.67 -34.89
N SER A 322 8.72 -48.18 -35.06
CA SER A 322 9.78 -48.92 -35.77
C SER A 322 10.20 -50.20 -35.04
N PHE A 323 10.15 -50.21 -33.71
CA PHE A 323 10.50 -51.38 -32.89
C PHE A 323 9.41 -52.47 -32.97
N VAL A 324 8.14 -52.08 -33.05
CA VAL A 324 7.00 -53.00 -33.23
C VAL A 324 6.97 -53.58 -34.65
N LEU A 325 7.20 -52.77 -35.68
CA LEU A 325 7.30 -53.23 -37.08
C LEU A 325 8.50 -54.16 -37.32
N SER A 326 9.64 -53.90 -36.67
CA SER A 326 10.83 -54.79 -36.71
C SER A 326 10.61 -56.15 -36.04
N LYS A 327 9.60 -56.29 -35.17
CA LYS A 327 9.30 -57.54 -34.45
C LYS A 327 8.16 -58.35 -35.08
N SER A 328 7.40 -57.74 -35.99
CA SER A 328 6.29 -58.35 -36.75
C SER A 328 6.72 -58.96 -38.10
N GLY A 329 8.00 -58.81 -38.49
CA GLY A 329 8.55 -59.29 -39.75
C GLY A 329 9.51 -60.48 -39.61
N LYS A 330 9.36 -61.29 -38.55
CA LYS A 330 10.07 -62.56 -38.38
C LYS A 330 9.08 -63.70 -38.22
#